data_AF-A0A158PT35-F1
#
_entry.id   AF-A0A158PT35-F1
#
_cell.length_a   1.000
_cell.length_b   1.000
_cell.length_c   1.000
_cell.angle_alpha   90.00
_cell.angle_beta   90.00
_cell.angle_gamma   90.00
#
_symmetry.space_group_name_H-M   'P 1'
#
loop_
_entity.id
_entity.type
_entity.pdbx_description
1 polymer ?
#
loop_
_entity_poly.entity_id
_entity_poly.type
_entity_poly.pdbx_seq_one_letter_code
_entity_poly.pdbx_strand_id
1 'polypeptide(L)'
;MDSKLRSGNKGATEEEMENLMDEVIVLFRFIQGKDVFEAFYKKDLAKRLLLGRSASVDAEKSMLSKLKQECGAAFTTRLEGMFKDMEVSKDLGLSFKQYMEHGDPDRILKHSTNQIEFNVNVLTMGHWPTYEYMEVAIPPNLAEYQEHFQNFYFSKHNGRKLQWQHSLAHLLLRAQFNVVKELQVTMFQALVLLLFNEKLEWTFEEIQLATKIEKNELERTMQSLACGKLRVLKKIPRGKDIKDNDQFVFNPECNEKLYRIRISQVQMKETAVERAQTEEEIFQDRQYQIDAAVVRIMKTRKSLAHQLLISELFNQLRFPVKPVDLKKRIESLIEREYMCRDKDDSNVYNYLA
;
A
#
# COMPACT_ATOMS: atom_id res chain seq x y z
N MET A 1 -11.17 -13.61 -0.83
CA MET A 1 -11.86 -12.57 -1.63
C MET A 1 -10.93 -11.90 -2.64
N ASP A 2 -9.77 -11.38 -2.24
CA ASP A 2 -8.83 -10.68 -3.13
C ASP A 2 -8.57 -11.37 -4.48
N SER A 3 -8.21 -12.66 -4.46
CA SER A 3 -7.98 -13.44 -5.69
C SER A 3 -9.17 -13.45 -6.66
N LYS A 4 -10.41 -13.33 -6.17
CA LYS A 4 -11.63 -13.38 -6.99
C LYS A 4 -11.95 -12.01 -7.61
N LEU A 5 -11.54 -10.93 -6.95
CA LEU A 5 -11.67 -9.54 -7.43
C LEU A 5 -10.51 -9.09 -8.32
N ARG A 6 -9.48 -9.93 -8.55
CA ARG A 6 -8.36 -9.59 -9.43
C ARG A 6 -8.69 -9.77 -10.91
N SER A 7 -8.17 -8.87 -11.74
CA SER A 7 -8.21 -8.92 -13.20
C SER A 7 -7.63 -10.24 -13.72
N GLY A 8 -8.34 -10.95 -14.60
CA GLY A 8 -7.92 -12.25 -15.14
C GLY A 8 -8.76 -13.43 -14.67
N ASN A 9 -9.70 -13.20 -13.75
CA ASN A 9 -10.75 -14.15 -13.40
C ASN A 9 -11.82 -14.18 -14.51
N LYS A 10 -11.43 -14.58 -15.73
CA LYS A 10 -12.26 -14.55 -16.96
C LYS A 10 -13.44 -15.53 -16.97
N GLY A 11 -13.66 -16.26 -15.88
CA GLY A 11 -14.64 -17.35 -15.82
C GLY A 11 -15.83 -17.09 -14.91
N ALA A 12 -15.94 -15.93 -14.27
CA ALA A 12 -17.07 -15.60 -13.41
C ALA A 12 -17.92 -14.49 -14.05
N THR A 13 -19.22 -14.73 -14.21
CA THR A 13 -20.17 -13.67 -14.56
C THR A 13 -20.33 -12.69 -13.39
N GLU A 14 -20.89 -11.51 -13.65
CA GLU A 14 -21.20 -10.55 -12.58
C GLU A 14 -22.15 -11.15 -11.54
N GLU A 15 -23.12 -11.95 -11.99
CA GLU A 15 -24.07 -12.66 -11.12
C GLU A 15 -23.38 -13.71 -10.24
N GLU A 16 -22.49 -14.53 -10.80
CA GLU A 16 -21.71 -15.52 -10.03
C GLU A 16 -20.81 -14.83 -9.00
N MET A 17 -20.24 -13.69 -9.36
CA MET A 17 -19.39 -12.91 -8.47
C MET A 17 -20.21 -12.28 -7.32
N GLU A 18 -21.41 -11.79 -7.61
CA GLU A 18 -22.33 -11.24 -6.62
C GLU A 18 -22.80 -12.33 -5.63
N ASN A 19 -23.22 -13.48 -6.14
CA ASN A 19 -23.60 -14.64 -5.30
C ASN A 19 -22.44 -15.10 -4.40
N LEU A 20 -21.22 -15.15 -4.94
CA LEU A 20 -20.03 -15.48 -4.14
C LEU A 20 -19.78 -14.44 -3.04
N MET A 21 -19.97 -13.15 -3.32
CA MET A 21 -19.82 -12.11 -2.30
C MET A 21 -20.85 -12.26 -1.18
N ASP A 22 -22.09 -12.63 -1.51
CA ASP A 22 -23.12 -12.92 -0.50
C ASP A 22 -22.76 -14.10 0.38
N GLU A 23 -22.30 -15.22 -0.20
CA GLU A 23 -21.82 -16.38 0.57
C GLU A 23 -20.65 -16.02 1.51
N VAL A 24 -19.69 -15.23 1.00
CA VAL A 24 -18.55 -14.75 1.80
C VAL A 24 -19.03 -13.87 2.96
N ILE A 25 -20.02 -13.02 2.74
CA ILE A 25 -20.59 -12.15 3.78
C ILE A 25 -21.31 -12.96 4.86
N VAL A 26 -22.03 -14.03 4.47
CA VAL A 26 -22.64 -14.95 5.44
C VAL A 26 -21.58 -15.56 6.36
N LEU A 27 -20.46 -16.05 5.80
CA LEU A 27 -19.34 -16.57 6.61
C LEU A 27 -18.71 -15.47 7.48
N PHE A 28 -18.49 -14.29 6.90
CA PHE A 28 -17.90 -13.14 7.57
C PHE A 28 -18.68 -12.71 8.82
N ARG A 29 -20.01 -12.86 8.81
CA ARG A 29 -20.86 -12.56 9.98
C ARG A 29 -20.42 -13.32 11.23
N PHE A 30 -20.02 -14.59 11.08
CA PHE A 30 -19.61 -15.47 12.17
C PHE A 30 -18.14 -15.28 12.62
N ILE A 31 -17.35 -14.51 11.88
CA ILE A 31 -15.94 -14.27 12.22
C ILE A 31 -15.83 -13.30 13.40
N GLN A 32 -15.01 -13.67 14.39
CA GLN A 32 -14.53 -12.78 15.45
C GLN A 32 -13.24 -12.09 15.01
N GLY A 33 -13.03 -10.83 15.42
CA GLY A 33 -11.84 -10.08 15.00
C GLY A 33 -11.91 -9.63 13.54
N LYS A 34 -13.04 -9.01 13.16
CA LYS A 34 -13.26 -8.46 11.80
C LYS A 34 -12.26 -7.36 11.41
N ASP A 35 -11.60 -6.75 12.40
CA ASP A 35 -10.49 -5.82 12.22
C ASP A 35 -9.28 -6.45 11.53
N VAL A 36 -9.01 -7.74 11.77
CA VAL A 36 -7.98 -8.50 11.04
C VAL A 36 -8.34 -8.56 9.57
N PHE A 37 -9.60 -8.93 9.27
CA PHE A 37 -10.08 -8.95 7.90
C PHE A 37 -9.98 -7.57 7.24
N GLU A 38 -10.41 -6.50 7.94
CA GLU A 38 -10.32 -5.13 7.43
C GLU A 38 -8.89 -4.76 7.03
N ALA A 39 -7.90 -5.04 7.89
CA ALA A 39 -6.51 -4.69 7.66
C ALA A 39 -5.94 -5.37 6.41
N PHE A 40 -6.12 -6.69 6.27
CA PHE A 40 -5.69 -7.43 5.08
C PHE A 40 -6.49 -7.02 3.83
N TYR A 41 -7.80 -6.84 3.96
CA TYR A 41 -8.65 -6.42 2.85
C TYR A 41 -8.26 -5.02 2.34
N LYS A 42 -7.98 -4.07 3.24
CA LYS A 42 -7.50 -2.72 2.92
C LYS A 42 -6.19 -2.76 2.14
N LYS A 43 -5.23 -3.57 2.60
CA LYS A 43 -3.92 -3.75 1.94
C LYS A 43 -4.07 -4.33 0.54
N ASP A 44 -4.90 -5.37 0.39
CA ASP A 44 -5.16 -6.00 -0.89
C ASP A 44 -5.92 -5.08 -1.85
N LEU A 45 -6.93 -4.36 -1.35
CA LEU A 45 -7.68 -3.36 -2.12
C LEU A 45 -6.74 -2.27 -2.63
N ALA A 46 -5.81 -1.78 -1.81
CA ALA A 46 -4.85 -0.77 -2.23
C ALA A 46 -3.99 -1.25 -3.41
N LYS A 47 -3.50 -2.50 -3.34
CA LYS A 47 -2.77 -3.14 -4.46
C LYS A 47 -3.64 -3.25 -5.71
N ARG A 48 -4.92 -3.62 -5.59
CA ARG A 48 -5.84 -3.73 -6.74
C ARG A 48 -6.12 -2.37 -7.39
N LEU A 49 -6.40 -1.34 -6.59
CA LEU A 49 -6.69 0.02 -7.07
C LEU A 49 -5.48 0.65 -7.78
N LEU A 50 -4.30 0.64 -7.14
CA LEU A 50 -3.13 1.34 -7.66
C LEU A 50 -2.47 0.63 -8.86
N LEU A 51 -2.59 -0.70 -8.92
CA LEU A 51 -1.99 -1.49 -10.01
C LEU A 51 -2.95 -1.75 -11.18
N GLY A 52 -4.17 -1.22 -11.11
CA GLY A 52 -5.20 -1.36 -12.16
C GLY A 52 -5.64 -2.80 -12.35
N ARG A 53 -5.92 -3.49 -11.24
CA ARG A 53 -6.01 -4.95 -11.15
C ARG A 53 -7.34 -5.45 -10.60
N SER A 54 -8.33 -4.59 -10.47
CA SER A 54 -9.70 -5.00 -10.16
C SER A 54 -10.35 -5.66 -11.37
N ALA A 55 -11.22 -6.64 -11.13
CA ALA A 55 -12.02 -7.30 -12.14
C ALA A 55 -13.15 -6.39 -12.65
N SER A 56 -13.81 -5.70 -11.72
CA SER A 56 -14.85 -4.70 -12.00
C SER A 56 -14.86 -3.65 -10.88
N VAL A 57 -15.06 -2.38 -11.24
CA VAL A 57 -15.23 -1.30 -10.27
C VAL A 57 -16.54 -1.46 -9.51
N ASP A 58 -17.60 -1.88 -10.20
CA ASP A 58 -18.92 -2.06 -9.61
C ASP A 58 -18.93 -3.22 -8.60
N ALA A 59 -18.19 -4.29 -8.89
CA ALA A 59 -18.02 -5.39 -7.95
C ALA A 59 -17.30 -4.97 -6.66
N GLU A 60 -16.28 -4.12 -6.76
CA GLU A 60 -15.58 -3.62 -5.58
C GLU A 60 -16.48 -2.68 -4.75
N LYS A 61 -17.27 -1.82 -5.42
CA LYS A 61 -18.28 -0.96 -4.77
C LYS A 61 -19.39 -1.80 -4.11
N SER A 62 -19.83 -2.89 -4.76
CA SER A 62 -20.80 -3.84 -4.20
C SER A 62 -20.27 -4.49 -2.91
N MET A 63 -19.06 -5.05 -2.94
CA MET A 63 -18.43 -5.64 -1.76
C MET A 63 -18.32 -4.64 -0.60
N LEU A 64 -17.95 -3.40 -0.89
CA LEU A 64 -17.86 -2.34 0.10
C LEU A 64 -19.21 -2.00 0.73
N SER A 65 -20.28 -1.96 -0.09
CA SER A 65 -21.65 -1.76 0.37
C SER A 65 -22.10 -2.88 1.32
N LYS A 66 -21.83 -4.14 0.96
CA LYS A 66 -22.14 -5.30 1.81
C LYS A 66 -21.37 -5.26 3.13
N LEU A 67 -20.08 -4.92 3.12
CA LEU A 67 -19.28 -4.75 4.34
C LEU A 67 -19.83 -3.62 5.23
N LYS A 68 -20.28 -2.51 4.63
CA LYS A 68 -20.90 -1.38 5.33
C LYS A 68 -22.21 -1.79 6.00
N GLN A 69 -23.04 -2.58 5.32
CA GLN A 69 -24.29 -3.08 5.86
C GLN A 69 -24.06 -3.98 7.09
N GLU A 70 -23.07 -4.85 7.05
CA GLU A 70 -22.79 -5.78 8.16
C GLU A 70 -22.05 -5.14 9.34
N CYS A 71 -21.09 -4.25 9.07
CA CYS A 71 -20.19 -3.73 10.12
C CYS A 71 -20.47 -2.27 10.52
N GLY A 72 -21.24 -1.54 9.71
CA GLY A 72 -21.51 -0.11 9.86
C GLY A 72 -20.49 0.78 9.15
N ALA A 73 -20.82 2.07 9.02
CA ALA A 73 -20.03 3.04 8.26
C ALA A 73 -18.61 3.27 8.80
N ALA A 74 -18.41 3.18 10.11
CA ALA A 74 -17.08 3.37 10.72
C ALA A 74 -16.06 2.33 10.22
N PHE A 75 -16.51 1.10 9.94
CA PHE A 75 -15.66 0.02 9.44
C PHE A 75 -15.19 0.27 8.00
N THR A 76 -16.05 0.84 7.16
CA THR A 76 -15.75 1.06 5.74
C THR A 76 -15.17 2.44 5.43
N THR A 77 -15.12 3.36 6.40
CA THR A 77 -14.73 4.76 6.18
C THR A 77 -13.38 4.89 5.46
N ARG A 78 -12.36 4.12 5.87
CA ARG A 78 -11.03 4.15 5.22
C ARG A 78 -11.08 3.62 3.79
N LEU A 79 -11.80 2.52 3.57
CA LEU A 79 -11.96 1.91 2.25
C LEU A 79 -12.73 2.83 1.29
N GLU A 80 -13.81 3.47 1.75
CA GLU A 80 -14.55 4.50 1.01
C GLU A 80 -13.66 5.69 0.66
N GLY A 81 -12.82 6.12 1.61
CA GLY A 81 -11.80 7.14 1.40
C GLY A 81 -10.81 6.80 0.28
N MET A 82 -10.38 5.55 0.18
CA MET A 82 -9.51 5.08 -0.91
C MET A 82 -10.17 5.23 -2.29
N PHE A 83 -11.45 4.89 -2.42
CA PHE A 83 -12.20 5.10 -3.66
C PHE A 83 -12.32 6.58 -4.02
N LYS A 84 -12.65 7.41 -3.02
CA LYS A 84 -12.75 8.86 -3.22
C LYS A 84 -11.43 9.46 -3.68
N ASP A 85 -10.31 9.04 -3.10
CA ASP A 85 -8.98 9.49 -3.52
C ASP A 85 -8.67 9.10 -4.98
N MET A 86 -9.11 7.90 -5.43
CA MET A 86 -8.97 7.48 -6.84
C MET A 86 -9.80 8.31 -7.80
N GLU A 87 -11.03 8.69 -7.43
CA GLU A 87 -11.88 9.56 -8.25
C GLU A 87 -11.29 10.98 -8.33
N VAL A 88 -10.94 11.57 -7.19
CA VAL A 88 -10.33 12.92 -7.13
C VAL A 88 -8.99 12.98 -7.87
N SER A 89 -8.20 11.90 -7.80
CA SER A 89 -6.92 11.82 -8.51
C SER A 89 -7.08 11.86 -10.03
N LYS A 90 -8.16 11.27 -10.58
CA LYS A 90 -8.43 11.34 -12.02
C LYS A 90 -8.71 12.77 -12.47
N ASP A 91 -9.56 13.49 -11.74
CA ASP A 91 -9.88 14.89 -12.04
C ASP A 91 -8.66 15.80 -11.90
N LEU A 92 -7.84 15.54 -10.88
CA LEU A 92 -6.57 16.24 -10.66
C LEU A 92 -5.58 15.99 -11.81
N GLY A 93 -5.50 14.75 -12.31
CA GLY A 93 -4.67 14.39 -13.46
C GLY A 93 -5.09 15.12 -14.74
N LEU A 94 -6.39 15.21 -15.02
CA LEU A 94 -6.91 15.99 -16.15
C LEU A 94 -6.57 17.48 -16.00
N SER A 95 -6.78 18.02 -14.80
CA SER A 95 -6.44 19.41 -14.49
C SER A 95 -4.94 19.71 -14.62
N PHE A 96 -4.08 18.74 -14.28
CA PHE A 96 -2.64 18.86 -14.43
C PHE A 96 -2.22 18.84 -15.90
N LYS A 97 -2.82 17.98 -16.73
CA LYS A 97 -2.56 17.96 -18.18
C LYS A 97 -2.88 19.31 -18.81
N GLN A 98 -4.03 19.89 -18.50
CA GLN A 98 -4.40 21.25 -18.95
C GLN A 98 -3.44 22.33 -18.44
N TYR A 99 -2.98 22.21 -17.18
CA TYR A 99 -2.00 23.14 -16.59
C TYR A 99 -0.64 23.11 -17.31
N MET A 100 -0.23 21.95 -17.80
CA MET A 100 1.00 21.77 -18.56
C MET A 100 0.85 22.25 -20.02
N GLU A 101 -0.32 22.05 -20.64
CA GLU A 101 -0.60 22.48 -22.02
C GLU A 101 -0.73 24.01 -22.18
N HIS A 102 -1.31 24.68 -21.18
CA HIS A 102 -1.55 26.14 -21.19
C HIS A 102 -0.53 26.92 -20.34
N GLY A 103 0.67 26.39 -20.20
CA GLY A 103 1.70 26.87 -19.28
C GLY A 103 2.53 28.08 -19.75
N ASP A 104 3.02 28.84 -18.77
CA ASP A 104 4.11 29.82 -18.90
C ASP A 104 5.40 29.13 -19.37
N PRO A 105 6.32 29.77 -20.13
CA PRO A 105 7.64 29.23 -20.50
C PRO A 105 8.42 28.51 -19.40
N ASP A 106 8.24 28.87 -18.12
CA ASP A 106 8.88 28.19 -16.98
C ASP A 106 8.37 26.75 -16.73
N ARG A 107 7.33 26.31 -17.45
CA ARG A 107 6.78 24.94 -17.39
C ARG A 107 7.24 24.05 -18.54
N ILE A 108 8.15 24.55 -19.37
CA ILE A 108 8.77 23.78 -20.45
C ILE A 108 9.74 22.77 -19.83
N LEU A 109 9.53 21.50 -20.14
CA LEU A 109 10.40 20.42 -19.69
C LEU A 109 11.78 20.53 -20.35
N LYS A 110 12.79 20.90 -19.57
CA LYS A 110 14.17 21.15 -19.99
C LYS A 110 14.89 19.87 -20.40
N HIS A 111 14.57 18.76 -19.75
CA HIS A 111 15.26 17.48 -19.94
C HIS A 111 14.42 16.42 -20.69
N SER A 112 13.26 16.83 -21.22
CA SER A 112 12.34 15.91 -21.88
C SER A 112 12.50 15.93 -23.40
N THR A 113 13.27 14.98 -23.94
CA THR A 113 13.41 14.76 -25.39
C THR A 113 12.16 14.18 -26.04
N ASN A 114 11.28 13.55 -25.27
CA ASN A 114 9.98 13.02 -25.67
C ASN A 114 8.95 13.27 -24.56
N GLN A 115 7.72 13.67 -24.90
CA GLN A 115 6.65 13.81 -23.90
C GLN A 115 6.37 12.46 -23.21
N ILE A 116 6.72 12.37 -21.93
CA ILE A 116 6.34 11.25 -21.06
C ILE A 116 4.86 11.42 -20.70
N GLU A 117 4.06 10.39 -20.93
CA GLU A 117 2.71 10.36 -20.38
C GLU A 117 2.79 10.19 -18.84
N PHE A 118 2.45 11.26 -18.13
CA PHE A 118 2.55 11.32 -16.68
C PHE A 118 1.16 11.34 -16.04
N ASN A 119 0.88 10.34 -15.19
CA ASN A 119 -0.36 10.20 -14.45
C ASN A 119 -0.03 10.02 -12.96
N VAL A 120 -0.73 10.75 -12.08
CA VAL A 120 -0.47 10.74 -10.63
C VAL A 120 -1.74 10.42 -9.87
N ASN A 121 -1.59 9.58 -8.84
CA ASN A 121 -2.60 9.37 -7.82
C ASN A 121 -2.17 10.03 -6.51
N VAL A 122 -3.01 10.89 -5.95
CA VAL A 122 -2.79 11.54 -4.66
C VAL A 122 -3.63 10.83 -3.60
N LEU A 123 -2.96 10.28 -2.60
CA LEU A 123 -3.55 9.39 -1.60
C LEU A 123 -3.58 10.07 -0.23
N THR A 124 -4.72 10.02 0.47
CA THR A 124 -4.85 10.55 1.82
C THR A 124 -4.24 9.57 2.82
N MET A 125 -3.10 9.92 3.43
CA MET A 125 -2.30 9.00 4.27
C MET A 125 -3.11 8.19 5.31
N GLY A 126 -4.14 8.77 5.94
CA GLY A 126 -4.97 8.08 6.94
C GLY A 126 -5.95 7.03 6.39
N HIS A 127 -6.24 7.02 5.09
CA HIS A 127 -7.14 6.03 4.48
C HIS A 127 -6.40 4.80 3.94
N TRP A 128 -5.14 4.97 3.56
CA TRP A 128 -4.35 3.94 2.88
C TRP A 128 -3.51 3.14 3.88
N PRO A 129 -2.99 1.95 3.49
CA PRO A 129 -1.94 1.29 4.25
C PRO A 129 -0.72 2.20 4.43
N THR A 130 0.03 1.98 5.51
CA THR A 130 1.32 2.64 5.69
C THR A 130 2.30 2.08 4.66
N TYR A 131 3.00 2.96 3.95
CA TYR A 131 4.05 2.58 3.03
C TYR A 131 5.37 3.16 3.52
N GLU A 132 6.36 2.29 3.65
CA GLU A 132 7.70 2.70 4.01
C GLU A 132 8.31 3.55 2.89
N TYR A 133 8.87 4.69 3.29
CA TYR A 133 9.54 5.58 2.36
C TYR A 133 10.90 5.00 2.01
N MET A 134 11.17 4.90 0.71
CA MET A 134 12.46 4.48 0.19
C MET A 134 13.06 5.60 -0.63
N GLU A 135 14.23 6.08 -0.21
CA GLU A 135 15.01 7.01 -1.00
C GLU A 135 15.59 6.27 -2.22
N VAL A 136 15.43 6.84 -3.40
CA VAL A 136 15.98 6.30 -4.65
C VAL A 136 16.51 7.44 -5.52
N ALA A 137 17.47 7.13 -6.39
CA ALA A 137 17.98 8.09 -7.36
C ALA A 137 17.00 8.22 -8.54
N ILE A 138 16.22 9.30 -8.56
CA ILE A 138 15.28 9.59 -9.65
C ILE A 138 16.00 10.29 -10.80
N PRO A 139 15.89 9.77 -12.04
CA PRO A 139 16.42 10.41 -13.23
C PRO A 139 15.92 11.87 -13.38
N PRO A 140 16.76 12.82 -13.85
CA PRO A 140 16.40 14.24 -13.93
C PRO A 140 15.12 14.50 -14.72
N ASN A 141 14.90 13.77 -15.81
CA ASN A 141 13.70 13.87 -16.62
C ASN A 141 12.43 13.51 -15.82
N LEU A 142 12.45 12.49 -14.95
CA LEU A 142 11.31 12.13 -14.11
C LEU A 142 11.14 13.10 -12.92
N ALA A 143 12.24 13.57 -12.36
CA ALA A 143 12.23 14.53 -11.24
C ALA A 143 11.55 15.85 -11.64
N GLU A 144 11.78 16.32 -12.87
CA GLU A 144 11.15 17.54 -13.39
C GLU A 144 9.61 17.43 -13.44
N TYR A 145 9.06 16.28 -13.87
CA TYR A 145 7.62 16.04 -13.80
C TYR A 145 7.09 16.04 -12.37
N GLN A 146 7.85 15.46 -11.43
CA GLN A 146 7.46 15.46 -10.01
C GLN A 146 7.41 16.86 -9.42
N GLU A 147 8.39 17.70 -9.76
CA GLU A 147 8.46 19.10 -9.32
C GLU A 147 7.31 19.93 -9.89
N HIS A 148 7.05 19.85 -11.20
CA HIS A 148 5.94 20.56 -11.82
C HIS A 148 4.59 20.15 -11.21
N PHE A 149 4.41 18.85 -10.95
CA PHE A 149 3.20 18.37 -10.29
C PHE A 149 3.07 18.88 -8.85
N GLN A 150 4.17 18.90 -8.08
CA GLN A 150 4.16 19.44 -6.71
C GLN A 150 3.78 20.92 -6.69
N ASN A 151 4.38 21.73 -7.58
CA ASN A 151 4.07 23.16 -7.69
C ASN A 151 2.61 23.38 -8.08
N PHE A 152 2.11 22.64 -9.07
CA PHE A 152 0.69 22.62 -9.43
C PHE A 152 -0.19 22.28 -8.23
N TYR A 153 0.12 21.20 -7.51
CA TYR A 153 -0.68 20.75 -6.39
C TYR A 153 -0.73 21.79 -5.26
N PHE A 154 0.42 22.35 -4.87
CA PHE A 154 0.50 23.33 -3.80
C PHE A 154 -0.17 24.66 -4.15
N SER A 155 -0.18 25.07 -5.43
CA SER A 155 -0.92 26.25 -5.86
C SER A 155 -2.45 26.13 -5.67
N LYS A 156 -2.97 24.89 -5.63
CA LYS A 156 -4.40 24.60 -5.41
C LYS A 156 -4.71 24.18 -3.97
N HIS A 157 -3.73 23.61 -3.26
CA HIS A 157 -3.92 22.99 -1.96
C HIS A 157 -2.93 23.51 -0.92
N ASN A 158 -3.23 24.68 -0.37
CA ASN A 158 -2.43 25.32 0.67
C ASN A 158 -2.42 24.51 1.97
N GLY A 159 -1.27 24.46 2.64
CA GLY A 159 -1.08 23.80 3.93
C GLY A 159 -0.95 22.27 3.87
N ARG A 160 -0.90 21.67 2.68
CA ARG A 160 -0.64 20.24 2.50
C ARG A 160 0.83 19.96 2.22
N LYS A 161 1.27 18.74 2.52
CA LYS A 161 2.58 18.22 2.14
C LYS A 161 2.39 16.97 1.28
N LEU A 162 3.23 16.81 0.27
CA LEU A 162 3.27 15.62 -0.58
C LEU A 162 4.52 14.80 -0.27
N GLN A 163 4.38 13.48 -0.30
CA GLN A 163 5.48 12.54 -0.19
C GLN A 163 5.32 11.48 -1.28
N TRP A 164 6.34 11.33 -2.13
CA TRP A 164 6.32 10.37 -3.22
C TRP A 164 6.58 8.95 -2.71
N GLN A 165 5.73 8.01 -3.14
CA GLN A 165 5.83 6.59 -2.80
C GLN A 165 6.28 5.79 -4.04
N HIS A 166 7.60 5.74 -4.26
CA HIS A 166 8.20 5.10 -5.44
C HIS A 166 7.95 3.59 -5.50
N SER A 167 7.79 2.94 -4.36
CA SER A 167 7.44 1.52 -4.25
C SER A 167 6.10 1.16 -4.90
N LEU A 168 5.20 2.14 -5.11
CA LEU A 168 3.90 1.97 -5.74
C LEU A 168 3.87 2.38 -7.21
N ALA A 169 4.93 3.05 -7.69
CA ALA A 169 4.99 3.55 -9.04
C ALA A 169 5.28 2.42 -10.05
N HIS A 170 4.68 2.58 -11.23
CA HIS A 170 4.85 1.69 -12.37
C HIS A 170 5.05 2.52 -13.63
N LEU A 171 5.84 1.98 -14.56
CA LEU A 171 6.23 2.66 -15.79
C LEU A 171 6.03 1.72 -16.98
N LEU A 172 5.82 2.34 -18.15
CA LEU A 172 5.85 1.67 -19.43
C LEU A 172 7.10 2.13 -20.18
N LEU A 173 8.09 1.24 -20.29
CA LEU A 173 9.34 1.55 -20.99
C LEU A 173 9.29 1.00 -22.41
N ARG A 174 9.72 1.79 -23.38
CA ARG A 174 10.02 1.30 -24.72
C ARG A 174 11.45 0.77 -24.74
N ALA A 175 11.61 -0.53 -24.95
CA ALA A 175 12.90 -1.20 -24.96
C ALA A 175 13.28 -1.61 -26.39
N GLN A 176 14.51 -1.25 -26.78
CA GLN A 176 15.10 -1.66 -28.05
C GLN A 176 15.90 -2.95 -27.86
N PHE A 177 15.27 -4.10 -28.11
CA PHE A 177 15.96 -5.37 -28.28
C PHE A 177 16.30 -5.56 -29.77
N ASN A 178 16.47 -6.81 -30.22
CA ASN A 178 16.43 -7.13 -31.65
C ASN A 178 15.10 -6.69 -32.31
N VAL A 179 14.04 -6.58 -31.52
CA VAL A 179 12.74 -6.02 -31.90
C VAL A 179 12.30 -5.03 -30.83
N VAL A 180 11.62 -3.94 -31.22
CA VAL A 180 11.03 -3.00 -30.27
C VAL A 180 9.95 -3.70 -29.44
N LYS A 181 10.01 -3.54 -28.11
CA LYS A 181 9.01 -4.05 -27.17
C LYS A 181 8.64 -2.97 -26.15
N GLU A 182 7.51 -3.14 -25.50
CA GLU A 182 7.10 -2.35 -24.34
C GLU A 182 7.18 -3.17 -23.07
N LEU A 183 7.84 -2.65 -22.04
CA LEU A 183 8.00 -3.29 -20.74
C LEU A 183 7.16 -2.54 -19.71
N GLN A 184 6.14 -3.20 -19.17
CA GLN A 184 5.45 -2.72 -17.99
C GLN A 184 6.23 -3.18 -16.74
N VAL A 185 6.80 -2.22 -16.03
CA VAL A 185 7.76 -2.44 -14.94
C VAL A 185 7.44 -1.59 -13.72
N THR A 186 7.99 -1.98 -12.57
CA THR A 186 7.97 -1.16 -11.34
C THR A 186 8.95 0.00 -11.45
N MET A 187 8.85 1.00 -10.58
CA MET A 187 9.85 2.08 -10.50
C MET A 187 11.27 1.54 -10.30
N PHE A 188 11.45 0.61 -9.37
CA PHE A 188 12.76 0.01 -9.08
C PHE A 188 13.33 -0.74 -10.28
N GLN A 189 12.51 -1.52 -10.98
CA GLN A 189 12.89 -2.17 -12.22
C GLN A 189 13.26 -1.13 -13.30
N ALA A 190 12.51 -0.04 -13.41
CA ALA A 190 12.78 1.01 -14.39
C ALA A 190 14.12 1.71 -14.13
N LEU A 191 14.41 2.07 -12.87
CA LEU A 191 15.67 2.68 -12.47
C LEU A 191 16.86 1.81 -12.88
N VAL A 192 16.79 0.50 -12.58
CA VAL A 192 17.83 -0.45 -12.98
C VAL A 192 17.97 -0.51 -14.50
N LEU A 193 16.87 -0.67 -15.24
CA LEU A 193 16.91 -0.82 -16.70
C LEU A 193 17.43 0.44 -17.41
N LEU A 194 17.16 1.62 -16.87
CA LEU A 194 17.63 2.89 -17.46
C LEU A 194 19.15 3.04 -17.39
N LEU A 195 19.83 2.45 -16.40
CA LEU A 195 21.30 2.43 -16.31
C LEU A 195 21.96 1.75 -17.51
N PHE A 196 21.28 0.80 -18.14
CA PHE A 196 21.81 0.07 -19.29
C PHE A 196 21.87 0.90 -20.58
N ASN A 197 21.34 2.13 -20.57
CA ASN A 197 21.55 3.10 -21.66
C ASN A 197 22.93 3.76 -21.59
N GLU A 198 23.61 3.76 -20.43
CA GLU A 198 24.94 4.36 -20.25
C GLU A 198 26.06 3.35 -20.51
N LYS A 199 25.93 2.14 -19.95
CA LYS A 199 26.83 1.00 -20.19
C LYS A 199 26.05 -0.32 -20.19
N LEU A 200 26.52 -1.30 -20.96
CA LEU A 200 25.82 -2.58 -21.16
C LEU A 200 26.00 -3.58 -20.01
N GLU A 201 26.96 -3.35 -19.12
CA GLU A 201 27.35 -4.28 -18.06
C GLU A 201 27.50 -3.54 -16.72
N TRP A 202 26.89 -4.10 -15.68
CA TRP A 202 26.91 -3.55 -14.33
C TRP A 202 27.07 -4.67 -13.30
N THR A 203 27.81 -4.42 -12.23
CA THR A 203 27.80 -5.29 -11.03
C THR A 203 26.62 -4.96 -10.13
N PHE A 204 26.22 -5.88 -9.26
CA PHE A 204 25.17 -5.62 -8.27
C PHE A 204 25.48 -4.39 -7.40
N GLU A 205 26.71 -4.28 -6.90
CA GLU A 205 27.15 -3.16 -6.05
C GLU A 205 27.06 -1.81 -6.77
N GLU A 206 27.49 -1.74 -8.04
CA GLU A 206 27.37 -0.50 -8.83
C GLU A 206 25.90 -0.10 -9.07
N ILE A 207 25.02 -1.08 -9.35
CA ILE A 207 23.58 -0.81 -9.51
C ILE A 207 23.01 -0.28 -8.20
N GLN A 208 23.39 -0.86 -7.06
CA GLN A 208 22.94 -0.43 -5.75
C GLN A 208 23.36 1.02 -5.47
N LEU A 209 24.62 1.36 -5.72
CA LEU A 209 25.14 2.72 -5.55
C LEU A 209 24.44 3.73 -6.47
N ALA A 210 24.25 3.37 -7.74
CA ALA A 210 23.65 4.26 -8.73
C ALA A 210 22.14 4.51 -8.49
N THR A 211 21.40 3.48 -8.08
CA THR A 211 19.94 3.57 -7.88
C THR A 211 19.53 3.94 -6.46
N LYS A 212 20.42 3.75 -5.47
CA LYS A 212 20.18 3.86 -4.03
C LYS A 212 19.07 2.94 -3.48
N ILE A 213 18.64 1.93 -4.24
CA ILE A 213 17.61 0.98 -3.78
C ILE A 213 18.19 0.13 -2.65
N GLU A 214 17.41 -0.09 -1.59
CA GLU A 214 17.79 -0.94 -0.47
C GLU A 214 18.13 -2.37 -0.95
N LYS A 215 19.19 -2.98 -0.37
CA LYS A 215 19.73 -4.27 -0.81
C LYS A 215 18.66 -5.35 -0.98
N ASN A 216 17.81 -5.55 0.03
CA ASN A 216 16.77 -6.59 0.00
C ASN A 216 15.78 -6.41 -1.15
N GLU A 217 15.37 -5.17 -1.42
CA GLU A 217 14.43 -4.86 -2.50
C GLU A 217 15.13 -4.90 -3.87
N LEU A 218 16.40 -4.50 -3.94
CA LEU A 218 17.21 -4.61 -5.15
C LEU A 218 17.44 -6.07 -5.53
N GLU A 219 17.76 -6.96 -4.60
CA GLU A 219 17.91 -8.40 -4.86
C GLU A 219 16.66 -8.97 -5.51
N ARG A 220 15.47 -8.67 -4.95
CA ARG A 220 14.18 -9.10 -5.53
C ARG A 220 13.93 -8.49 -6.91
N THR A 221 14.29 -7.22 -7.09
CA THR A 221 14.21 -6.52 -8.36
C THR A 221 15.09 -7.22 -9.41
N MET A 222 16.34 -7.52 -9.08
CA MET A 222 17.28 -8.21 -9.97
C MET A 222 16.85 -9.64 -10.28
N GLN A 223 16.32 -10.38 -9.30
CA GLN A 223 15.75 -11.71 -9.53
C GLN A 223 14.63 -11.67 -10.58
N SER A 224 13.78 -10.65 -10.54
CA SER A 224 12.67 -10.50 -11.49
C SER A 224 13.14 -10.17 -12.92
N LEU A 225 14.25 -9.43 -13.06
CA LEU A 225 14.79 -9.01 -14.35
C LEU A 225 15.71 -10.06 -15.00
N ALA A 226 16.45 -10.84 -14.19
CA ALA A 226 17.53 -11.70 -14.66
C ALA A 226 17.34 -13.21 -14.41
N CYS A 227 16.66 -13.58 -13.32
CA CYS A 227 16.57 -14.99 -12.88
C CYS A 227 15.24 -15.66 -13.26
N GLY A 228 14.26 -14.88 -13.72
CA GLY A 228 12.94 -15.36 -14.13
C GLY A 228 12.90 -16.16 -15.43
N LYS A 229 11.67 -16.49 -15.86
CA LYS A 229 11.39 -17.08 -17.18
C LYS A 229 11.71 -16.10 -18.30
N LEU A 230 11.21 -14.88 -18.16
CA LEU A 230 11.56 -13.75 -18.99
C LEU A 230 12.84 -13.13 -18.43
N ARG A 231 13.87 -13.00 -19.27
CA ARG A 231 15.18 -12.47 -18.89
C ARG A 231 15.51 -11.28 -19.76
N VAL A 232 15.25 -10.10 -19.25
CA VAL A 232 15.66 -8.84 -19.89
C VAL A 232 17.13 -8.54 -19.61
N LEU A 233 17.67 -9.10 -18.53
CA LEU A 233 19.09 -9.08 -18.18
C LEU A 233 19.65 -10.52 -18.09
N LYS A 234 20.94 -10.71 -18.38
CA LYS A 234 21.69 -11.95 -18.16
C LYS A 234 22.57 -11.79 -16.91
N LYS A 235 22.38 -12.67 -15.91
CA LYS A 235 23.24 -12.72 -14.71
C LYS A 235 24.46 -13.61 -14.95
N ILE A 236 25.63 -13.17 -14.47
CA ILE A 236 26.91 -13.86 -14.51
C ILE A 236 27.52 -13.83 -13.09
N PRO A 237 27.77 -14.99 -12.45
CA PRO A 237 27.41 -16.35 -12.87
C PRO A 237 25.89 -16.60 -12.83
N ARG A 238 25.42 -17.52 -13.67
CA ARG A 238 24.00 -17.92 -13.69
C ARG A 238 23.62 -18.61 -12.38
N GLY A 239 22.49 -18.21 -11.82
CA GLY A 239 21.95 -18.76 -10.58
C GLY A 239 20.65 -18.07 -10.20
N LYS A 240 19.95 -18.59 -9.18
CA LYS A 240 18.74 -17.93 -8.64
C LYS A 240 19.08 -16.85 -7.62
N ASP A 241 20.13 -17.09 -6.85
CA ASP A 241 20.58 -16.18 -5.80
C ASP A 241 21.38 -15.03 -6.38
N ILE A 242 21.23 -13.86 -5.76
CA ILE A 242 21.94 -12.63 -6.12
C ILE A 242 23.05 -12.43 -5.08
N LYS A 243 24.25 -12.08 -5.54
CA LYS A 243 25.43 -11.80 -4.75
C LYS A 243 26.03 -10.48 -5.19
N ASP A 244 26.78 -9.86 -4.28
CA ASP A 244 27.32 -8.50 -4.46
C ASP A 244 28.25 -8.37 -5.69
N ASN A 245 28.99 -9.43 -6.01
CA ASN A 245 29.91 -9.47 -7.16
C ASN A 245 29.27 -10.02 -8.45
N ASP A 246 27.96 -10.30 -8.45
CA ASP A 246 27.30 -10.74 -9.68
C ASP A 246 27.28 -9.61 -10.71
N GLN A 247 27.53 -9.98 -11.97
CA GLN A 247 27.45 -9.09 -13.11
C GLN A 247 26.13 -9.30 -13.86
N PHE A 248 25.59 -8.21 -14.39
CA PHE A 248 24.37 -8.17 -15.16
C PHE A 248 24.62 -7.49 -16.49
N VAL A 249 24.20 -8.16 -17.56
CA VAL A 249 24.38 -7.70 -18.93
C VAL A 249 23.01 -7.60 -19.61
N PHE A 250 22.80 -6.56 -20.41
CA PHE A 250 21.57 -6.43 -21.20
C PHE A 250 21.36 -7.64 -22.14
N ASN A 251 20.13 -8.17 -22.21
CA ASN A 251 19.80 -9.30 -23.09
C ASN A 251 19.09 -8.85 -24.38
N PRO A 252 19.79 -8.66 -25.52
CA PRO A 252 19.13 -8.27 -26.78
C PRO A 252 18.24 -9.37 -27.37
N GLU A 253 18.42 -10.62 -26.95
CA GLU A 253 17.72 -11.81 -27.46
C GLU A 253 16.44 -12.13 -26.68
N CYS A 254 15.84 -11.14 -26.01
CA CYS A 254 14.63 -11.31 -25.21
C CYS A 254 13.47 -11.87 -26.08
N ASN A 255 13.27 -13.19 -26.03
CA ASN A 255 12.35 -13.92 -26.89
C ASN A 255 10.96 -14.02 -26.24
N GLU A 256 10.19 -12.94 -26.34
CA GLU A 256 8.79 -12.91 -25.94
C GLU A 256 7.91 -12.63 -27.16
N LYS A 257 6.81 -13.39 -27.29
CA LYS A 257 5.91 -13.27 -28.45
C LYS A 257 5.11 -11.97 -28.38
N LEU A 258 4.71 -11.58 -27.18
CA LEU A 258 3.92 -10.36 -26.95
C LEU A 258 4.76 -9.11 -27.19
N TYR A 259 4.14 -8.06 -27.75
CA TYR A 259 4.77 -6.74 -27.90
C TYR A 259 4.89 -6.02 -26.56
N ARG A 260 3.79 -6.00 -25.80
CA ARG A 260 3.74 -5.46 -24.43
C ARG A 260 3.94 -6.58 -23.43
N ILE A 261 5.03 -6.50 -22.70
CA ILE A 261 5.51 -7.52 -21.78
C ILE A 261 5.39 -6.99 -20.36
N ARG A 262 4.83 -7.81 -19.47
CA ARG A 262 4.73 -7.49 -18.05
C ARG A 262 5.76 -8.31 -17.29
N ILE A 263 6.78 -7.66 -16.75
CA ILE A 263 7.79 -8.35 -15.95
C ILE A 263 7.15 -8.72 -14.61
N SER A 264 7.27 -10.00 -14.22
CA SER A 264 6.55 -10.59 -13.08
C SER A 264 6.60 -9.67 -11.86
N GLN A 265 5.42 -9.31 -11.38
CA GLN A 265 5.22 -8.28 -10.35
C GLN A 265 5.64 -8.81 -8.98
N VAL A 266 6.89 -8.57 -8.59
CA VAL A 266 7.39 -8.78 -7.22
C VAL A 266 6.47 -8.11 -6.19
N GLN A 267 5.89 -6.95 -6.54
CA GLN A 267 4.98 -6.15 -5.71
C GLN A 267 3.64 -6.84 -5.37
N MET A 268 3.22 -7.84 -6.14
CA MET A 268 1.87 -8.41 -5.99
C MET A 268 1.75 -9.49 -4.92
N LYS A 269 2.86 -10.12 -4.54
CA LYS A 269 2.87 -11.15 -3.51
C LYS A 269 3.13 -10.50 -2.17
N GLU A 270 2.23 -10.71 -1.23
CA GLU A 270 2.51 -10.40 0.17
C GLU A 270 3.74 -11.18 0.63
N THR A 271 4.70 -10.47 1.22
CA THR A 271 5.88 -11.10 1.83
C THR A 271 5.58 -11.49 3.27
N ALA A 272 6.36 -12.42 3.83
CA ALA A 272 6.23 -12.77 5.25
C ALA A 272 6.47 -11.55 6.16
N VAL A 273 7.38 -10.66 5.77
CA VAL A 273 7.66 -9.40 6.48
C VAL A 273 6.46 -8.48 6.43
N GLU A 274 5.90 -8.22 5.23
CA GLU A 274 4.73 -7.37 5.08
C GLU A 274 3.52 -7.93 5.86
N ARG A 275 3.38 -9.26 5.93
CA ARG A 275 2.30 -9.92 6.68
C ARG A 275 2.47 -9.72 8.19
N ALA A 276 3.68 -9.97 8.70
CA ALA A 276 4.00 -9.78 10.11
C ALA A 276 3.81 -8.32 10.55
N GLN A 277 4.18 -7.36 9.69
CA GLN A 277 3.92 -5.94 9.92
C GLN A 277 2.42 -5.64 10.03
N THR A 278 1.58 -6.16 9.13
CA THR A 278 0.11 -6.01 9.24
C THR A 278 -0.41 -6.59 10.56
N GLU A 279 0.06 -7.78 10.96
CA GLU A 279 -0.36 -8.45 12.19
C GLU A 279 0.03 -7.64 13.44
N GLU A 280 1.23 -7.06 13.45
CA GLU A 280 1.71 -6.19 14.52
C GLU A 280 0.92 -4.87 14.60
N GLU A 281 0.63 -4.22 13.46
CA GLU A 281 -0.22 -3.02 13.41
C GLU A 281 -1.61 -3.28 14.01
N ILE A 282 -2.23 -4.41 13.67
CA ILE A 282 -3.53 -4.81 14.24
C ILE A 282 -3.43 -4.95 15.77
N PHE A 283 -2.36 -5.58 16.26
CA PHE A 283 -2.17 -5.76 17.70
C PHE A 283 -2.02 -4.43 18.43
N GLN A 284 -1.25 -3.49 17.87
CA GLN A 284 -1.10 -2.14 18.43
C GLN A 284 -2.41 -1.35 18.39
N ASP A 285 -3.15 -1.39 17.27
CA ASP A 285 -4.45 -0.73 17.14
C ASP A 285 -5.46 -1.23 18.19
N ARG A 286 -5.46 -2.54 18.48
CA ARG A 286 -6.30 -3.12 19.54
C ARG A 286 -5.96 -2.55 20.92
N GLN A 287 -4.68 -2.31 21.22
CA GLN A 287 -4.28 -1.72 22.50
C GLN A 287 -4.82 -0.29 22.63
N TYR A 288 -4.72 0.54 21.58
CA TYR A 288 -5.28 1.89 21.61
C TYR A 288 -6.82 1.89 21.71
N GLN A 289 -7.50 0.92 21.07
CA GLN A 289 -8.94 0.75 21.20
C GLN A 289 -9.35 0.37 22.63
N ILE A 290 -8.59 -0.52 23.29
CA ILE A 290 -8.80 -0.87 24.69
C ILE A 290 -8.64 0.36 25.57
N ASP A 291 -7.54 1.11 25.42
CA ASP A 291 -7.29 2.32 26.20
C ASP A 291 -8.42 3.35 26.05
N ALA A 292 -8.81 3.62 24.80
CA ALA A 292 -9.88 4.56 24.50
C ALA A 292 -11.23 4.10 25.07
N ALA A 293 -11.51 2.79 25.08
CA ALA A 293 -12.71 2.23 25.69
C ALA A 293 -12.69 2.40 27.22
N VAL A 294 -11.59 2.05 27.88
CA VAL A 294 -11.42 2.21 29.33
C VAL A 294 -11.63 3.67 29.74
N VAL A 295 -10.93 4.60 29.08
CA VAL A 295 -11.04 6.04 29.39
C VAL A 295 -12.47 6.54 29.19
N ARG A 296 -13.17 6.10 28.14
CA ARG A 296 -14.56 6.50 27.85
C ARG A 296 -15.53 5.99 28.93
N ILE A 297 -15.39 4.73 29.33
CA ILE A 297 -16.19 4.12 30.40
C ILE A 297 -15.94 4.85 31.72
N MET A 298 -14.68 4.97 32.12
CA MET A 298 -14.29 5.58 33.39
C MET A 298 -14.69 7.07 33.47
N LYS A 299 -14.56 7.81 32.36
CA LYS A 299 -15.01 9.21 32.30
C LYS A 299 -16.51 9.35 32.56
N THR A 300 -17.31 8.37 32.14
CA THR A 300 -18.77 8.36 32.29
C THR A 300 -19.19 7.89 33.68
N ARG A 301 -18.59 6.80 34.18
CA ARG A 301 -18.95 6.17 35.46
C ARG A 301 -18.33 6.85 36.67
N LYS A 302 -17.19 7.53 36.49
CA LYS A 302 -16.33 8.17 37.51
C LYS A 302 -15.71 7.21 38.55
N SER A 303 -16.46 6.22 39.02
CA SER A 303 -15.98 5.12 39.86
C SER A 303 -16.59 3.80 39.38
N LEU A 304 -15.78 2.74 39.25
CA LEU A 304 -16.26 1.44 38.77
C LEU A 304 -15.42 0.28 39.32
N ALA A 305 -16.10 -0.79 39.75
CA ALA A 305 -15.46 -2.03 40.19
C ALA A 305 -14.83 -2.78 39.00
N HIS A 306 -13.72 -3.48 39.24
CA HIS A 306 -12.94 -4.17 38.22
C HIS A 306 -13.78 -5.14 37.38
N GLN A 307 -14.58 -6.00 38.01
CA GLN A 307 -15.42 -6.98 37.28
C GLN A 307 -16.44 -6.30 36.35
N LEU A 308 -17.00 -5.16 36.78
CA LEU A 308 -17.95 -4.39 35.97
C LEU A 308 -17.25 -3.71 34.80
N LEU A 309 -16.05 -3.14 35.03
CA LEU A 309 -15.24 -2.56 33.96
C LEU A 309 -14.89 -3.60 32.90
N ILE A 310 -14.44 -4.78 33.33
CA ILE A 310 -14.10 -5.89 32.43
C ILE A 310 -15.34 -6.34 31.64
N SER A 311 -16.50 -6.45 32.28
CA SER A 311 -17.76 -6.78 31.58
C SER A 311 -18.16 -5.73 30.55
N GLU A 312 -18.08 -4.44 30.87
CA GLU A 312 -18.37 -3.36 29.90
C GLU A 312 -17.38 -3.37 28.73
N LEU A 313 -16.10 -3.64 28.98
CA LEU A 313 -15.08 -3.77 27.93
C LEU A 313 -15.38 -4.93 26.98
N PHE A 314 -15.76 -6.11 27.50
CA PHE A 314 -16.14 -7.24 26.64
C PHE A 314 -17.37 -6.96 25.79
N ASN A 315 -18.30 -6.13 26.27
CA ASN A 315 -19.48 -5.74 25.50
C ASN A 315 -19.15 -4.69 24.41
N GLN A 316 -18.18 -3.81 24.66
CA GLN A 316 -17.83 -2.73 23.74
C GLN A 316 -16.81 -3.16 22.66
N LEU A 317 -15.87 -4.03 23.01
CA LEU A 317 -14.79 -4.46 22.11
C LEU A 317 -15.28 -5.58 21.17
N ARG A 318 -15.10 -5.40 19.86
CA ARG A 318 -15.56 -6.34 18.82
C ARG A 318 -14.52 -7.39 18.42
N PHE A 319 -13.50 -7.58 19.23
CA PHE A 319 -12.42 -8.54 19.00
C PHE A 319 -12.08 -9.31 20.28
N PRO A 320 -11.52 -10.52 20.17
CA PRO A 320 -11.11 -11.30 21.34
C PRO A 320 -9.99 -10.59 22.11
N VAL A 321 -10.14 -10.46 23.43
CA VAL A 321 -9.12 -9.89 24.32
C VAL A 321 -8.84 -10.85 25.46
N LYS A 322 -7.55 -11.05 25.78
CA LYS A 322 -7.17 -11.86 26.93
C LYS A 322 -7.25 -10.99 28.20
N PRO A 323 -7.75 -11.52 29.33
CA PRO A 323 -7.81 -10.78 30.60
C PRO A 323 -6.46 -10.19 31.05
N VAL A 324 -5.36 -10.89 30.75
CA VAL A 324 -4.00 -10.43 31.04
C VAL A 324 -3.66 -9.14 30.30
N ASP A 325 -4.10 -9.00 29.05
CA ASP A 325 -3.84 -7.82 28.23
C ASP A 325 -4.66 -6.62 28.74
N LEU A 326 -5.93 -6.84 29.11
CA LEU A 326 -6.76 -5.81 29.75
C LEU A 326 -6.13 -5.30 31.04
N LYS A 327 -5.64 -6.20 31.89
CA LYS A 327 -4.97 -5.82 33.15
C LYS A 327 -3.74 -4.95 32.87
N LYS A 328 -2.90 -5.33 31.92
CA LYS A 328 -1.72 -4.54 31.52
C LYS A 328 -2.11 -3.13 31.04
N ARG A 329 -3.17 -3.02 30.23
CA ARG A 329 -3.65 -1.72 29.75
C ARG A 329 -4.20 -0.84 30.88
N ILE A 330 -4.95 -1.42 31.82
CA ILE A 330 -5.46 -0.69 33.00
C ILE A 330 -4.30 -0.18 33.86
N GLU A 331 -3.28 -1.00 34.13
CA GLU A 331 -2.07 -0.60 34.88
C GLU A 331 -1.38 0.58 34.17
N SER A 332 -1.20 0.51 32.84
CA SER A 332 -0.61 1.60 32.05
C SER A 332 -1.42 2.90 32.12
N LEU A 333 -2.76 2.83 32.17
CA LEU A 333 -3.61 4.00 32.33
C LEU A 333 -3.55 4.61 33.74
N ILE A 334 -3.26 3.79 34.76
CA ILE A 334 -3.01 4.27 36.13
C ILE A 334 -1.66 4.99 36.20
N GLU A 335 -0.61 4.40 35.63
CA GLU A 335 0.72 5.02 35.55
C GLU A 335 0.72 6.36 34.81
N ARG A 336 -0.17 6.50 33.82
CA ARG A 336 -0.38 7.74 33.05
C ARG A 336 -1.40 8.69 33.67
N GLU A 337 -1.83 8.43 34.90
CA GLU A 337 -2.73 9.29 35.69
C GLU A 337 -4.11 9.54 35.07
N TYR A 338 -4.62 8.63 34.22
CA TYR A 338 -6.01 8.72 33.73
C TYR A 338 -7.02 8.24 34.78
N MET A 339 -6.60 7.34 35.67
CA MET A 339 -7.41 6.71 36.71
C MET A 339 -6.52 6.25 37.87
N CYS A 340 -7.08 6.02 39.04
CA CYS A 340 -6.38 5.43 40.19
C CYS A 340 -7.21 4.30 40.80
N ARG A 341 -6.56 3.48 41.65
CA ARG A 341 -7.29 2.58 42.54
C ARG A 341 -7.88 3.37 43.70
N ASP A 342 -9.04 2.94 44.18
CA ASP A 342 -9.62 3.49 45.38
C ASP A 342 -8.70 3.27 46.59
N LYS A 343 -8.81 4.16 47.59
CA LYS A 343 -7.95 4.11 48.79
C LYS A 343 -8.32 2.95 49.70
N ASP A 344 -9.60 2.59 49.73
CA ASP A 344 -10.15 1.60 50.64
C ASP A 344 -10.35 0.24 49.96
N ASP A 345 -10.61 0.22 48.64
CA ASP A 345 -10.76 -1.03 47.86
C ASP A 345 -9.95 -1.03 46.55
N SER A 346 -8.89 -1.84 46.52
CA SER A 346 -8.06 -2.03 45.32
C SER A 346 -8.79 -2.59 44.09
N ASN A 347 -10.00 -3.14 44.26
CA ASN A 347 -10.85 -3.62 43.17
C ASN A 347 -11.72 -2.52 42.54
N VAL A 348 -11.72 -1.31 43.11
CA VAL A 348 -12.45 -0.16 42.58
C VAL A 348 -11.46 0.80 41.92
N TYR A 349 -11.83 1.30 40.75
CA TYR A 349 -11.08 2.35 40.05
C TYR A 349 -11.84 3.66 40.07
N ASN A 350 -11.12 4.77 40.21
CA ASN A 350 -11.65 6.13 40.16
C ASN A 350 -10.99 6.90 39.00
N TYR A 351 -11.79 7.66 38.25
CA TYR A 351 -11.30 8.51 37.15
C TYR A 351 -10.67 9.80 37.70
N LEU A 352 -9.51 10.20 37.17
CA LEU A 352 -8.73 11.32 37.71
C LEU A 352 -8.92 12.66 36.98
N ALA A 353 -9.63 12.69 35.84
CA ALA A 353 -9.77 13.89 35.01
C ALA A 353 -11.18 14.51 34.94
#